data_AF-A0A7W1BBK1-F1
#
_entry.id   AF-A0A7W1BBK1-F1
#
_cell.length_a   1.000
_cell.length_b   1.000
_cell.length_c   1.000
_cell.angle_alpha   90.00
_cell.angle_beta   90.00
_cell.angle_gamma   90.00
#
_symmetry.space_group_name_H-M   'P 1'
#
loop_
_entity.id
_entity.type
_entity.pdbx_description
1 polymer ?
#
loop_
_entity_poly.entity_id
_entity_poly.type
_entity_poly.pdbx_seq_one_letter_code
_entity_poly.pdbx_strand_id
1 'polypeptide(L)'
;MIFFLLLVLLVFLAQIVEIFLPPLEWMFNAHIYIVPVIVFYGAMALPFPLMLALAFVAGFLWDAMTVQVLDAHVEISFGWSILLYAVLAAIMHGLKPLFNRGRWEVHCILSGLCTALILLSQYLMISFRRGSLIFNREVWWQIGGPGLLAMLMAPLIFWSLHWVSRLTNNPYVPQEDGFDEYAAR
;
A
#
# COMPACT_ATOMS: atom_id res chain seq x y z
N MET A 1 -19.25 -7.39 0.33
CA MET A 1 -19.28 -5.93 0.11
C MET A 1 -18.90 -5.13 1.35
N ILE A 2 -19.38 -5.51 2.55
CA ILE A 2 -19.06 -4.83 3.82
C ILE A 2 -17.56 -4.68 4.04
N PHE A 3 -16.78 -5.74 3.81
CA PHE A 3 -15.33 -5.70 3.97
C PHE A 3 -14.64 -4.70 3.03
N PHE A 4 -15.10 -4.58 1.78
CA PHE A 4 -14.58 -3.58 0.83
C PHE A 4 -14.85 -2.15 1.30
N LEU A 5 -16.07 -1.86 1.75
CA LEU A 5 -16.43 -0.55 2.31
C LEU A 5 -15.60 -0.23 3.56
N LEU A 6 -15.34 -1.23 4.39
CA LEU A 6 -14.49 -1.10 5.56
C LEU A 6 -13.04 -0.78 5.16
N LEU A 7 -12.48 -1.44 4.14
CA LEU A 7 -11.14 -1.11 3.63
C LEU A 7 -11.07 0.32 3.08
N VAL A 8 -12.09 0.78 2.35
CA VAL A 8 -12.17 2.17 1.87
C VAL A 8 -12.19 3.14 3.04
N LEU A 9 -13.01 2.87 4.07
CA LEU A 9 -13.05 3.69 5.29
C LEU A 9 -11.70 3.69 6.01
N LEU A 10 -11.04 2.53 6.13
CA LEU A 10 -9.74 2.41 6.77
C LEU A 10 -8.65 3.14 6.00
N VAL A 11 -8.66 3.10 4.66
CA VAL A 11 -7.73 3.90 3.83
C VAL A 11 -7.93 5.39 4.12
N PHE A 12 -9.17 5.87 4.16
CA PHE A 12 -9.47 7.27 4.48
C PHE A 12 -9.01 7.65 5.90
N LEU A 13 -9.35 6.84 6.90
CA LEU A 13 -8.94 7.07 8.29
C LEU A 13 -7.42 6.99 8.47
N ALA A 14 -6.76 6.05 7.80
CA ALA A 14 -5.30 5.92 7.81
C ALA A 14 -4.63 7.17 7.22
N GLN A 15 -5.17 7.73 6.14
CA GLN A 15 -4.68 8.98 5.56
C GLN A 15 -4.78 10.13 6.57
N ILE A 16 -5.89 10.24 7.31
CA ILE A 16 -6.05 11.24 8.37
C ILE A 16 -5.00 11.02 9.46
N VAL A 17 -4.81 9.78 9.92
CA VAL A 17 -3.82 9.44 10.94
C VAL A 17 -2.40 9.78 10.47
N GLU A 18 -2.04 9.47 9.23
CA GLU A 18 -0.73 9.78 8.65
C GLU A 18 -0.39 11.27 8.68
N ILE A 19 -1.39 12.15 8.54
CA ILE A 19 -1.20 13.61 8.63
C ILE A 19 -0.78 14.03 10.05
N PHE A 20 -1.25 13.32 11.07
CA PHE A 20 -0.92 13.61 12.47
C PHE A 20 0.34 12.89 12.96
N LEU A 21 0.89 11.94 12.21
CA LEU A 21 2.10 11.22 12.59
C LEU A 21 3.33 12.11 12.32
N PRO A 22 4.11 12.46 13.36
CA PRO A 22 5.31 13.24 13.17
C PRO A 22 6.36 12.43 12.39
N PRO A 23 7.16 13.09 11.54
CA PRO A 23 8.29 12.43 10.90
C PRO A 23 9.31 11.97 11.94
N LEU A 24 9.98 10.85 11.65
CA LEU A 24 10.93 10.26 12.59
C LEU A 24 12.29 10.94 12.45
N GLU A 25 12.64 11.80 13.41
CA GLU A 25 13.90 12.56 13.42
C GLU A 25 15.13 11.65 13.35
N TRP A 26 15.10 10.50 14.05
CA TRP A 26 16.17 9.51 14.04
C TRP A 26 16.35 8.81 12.69
N MET A 27 15.39 8.96 11.77
CA MET A 27 15.40 8.37 10.43
C MET A 27 15.33 9.45 9.34
N PHE A 28 16.10 10.53 9.49
CA PHE A 28 16.18 11.61 8.49
C PHE A 28 14.82 12.23 8.13
N ASN A 29 13.92 12.35 9.12
CA ASN A 29 12.56 12.84 8.95
C ASN A 29 11.71 11.99 7.99
N ALA A 30 11.96 10.68 7.95
CA ALA A 30 11.13 9.76 7.20
C ALA A 30 9.71 9.67 7.81
N HIS A 31 8.72 9.62 6.94
CA HIS A 31 7.31 9.52 7.31
C HIS A 31 6.86 8.06 7.45
N ILE A 32 5.75 7.85 8.16
CA ILE A 32 5.14 6.53 8.32
C ILE A 32 3.96 6.43 7.35
N TYR A 33 3.92 5.37 6.54
CA TYR A 33 2.82 5.12 5.60
C TYR A 33 2.12 3.80 5.89
N ILE A 34 0.86 3.90 6.27
CA ILE A 34 -0.09 2.85 6.64
C ILE A 34 -1.00 2.52 5.44
N VAL A 35 -1.41 3.53 4.66
CA VAL A 35 -2.30 3.39 3.51
C VAL A 35 -1.81 2.36 2.49
N PRO A 36 -0.53 2.36 2.06
CA PRO A 36 -0.04 1.34 1.14
C PRO A 36 -0.21 -0.08 1.68
N VAL A 37 0.05 -0.28 2.98
CA VAL A 37 -0.08 -1.59 3.63
C VAL A 37 -1.52 -2.09 3.59
N ILE A 38 -2.50 -1.22 3.86
CA ILE A 38 -3.92 -1.56 3.78
C ILE A 38 -4.32 -1.91 2.35
N VAL A 39 -3.86 -1.13 1.35
CA VAL A 39 -4.14 -1.38 -0.06
C VAL A 39 -3.55 -2.70 -0.52
N PHE A 40 -2.31 -3.00 -0.16
CA PHE A 40 -1.66 -4.26 -0.51
C PHE A 40 -2.29 -5.48 0.19
N TYR A 41 -2.79 -5.32 1.42
CA TYR A 41 -3.65 -6.34 2.02
C TYR A 41 -4.93 -6.55 1.20
N GLY A 42 -5.61 -5.46 0.85
CA GLY A 42 -6.79 -5.48 -0.02
C GLY A 42 -6.52 -6.18 -1.35
N ALA A 43 -5.32 -6.06 -1.91
CA ALA A 43 -4.93 -6.74 -3.12
C ALA A 43 -4.94 -8.27 -3.00
N MET A 44 -4.72 -8.83 -1.82
CA MET A 44 -4.83 -10.27 -1.59
C MET A 44 -6.27 -10.68 -1.23
N ALA A 45 -6.97 -9.84 -0.46
CA ALA A 45 -8.27 -10.18 0.13
C ALA A 45 -9.48 -9.92 -0.78
N LEU A 46 -9.34 -9.12 -1.83
CA LEU A 46 -10.43 -8.73 -2.74
C LEU A 46 -10.28 -9.39 -4.13
N PRO A 47 -11.38 -9.52 -4.90
CA PRO A 47 -11.30 -9.84 -6.32
C PRO A 47 -10.69 -8.67 -7.11
N PHE A 48 -10.10 -8.96 -8.27
CA PHE A 48 -9.35 -8.00 -9.08
C PHE A 48 -10.08 -6.65 -9.31
N PRO A 49 -11.38 -6.59 -9.67
CA PRO A 49 -12.05 -5.31 -9.89
C PRO A 49 -12.16 -4.45 -8.61
N LEU A 50 -12.41 -5.08 -7.46
CA LEU A 50 -12.51 -4.36 -6.18
C LEU A 50 -11.13 -3.94 -5.66
N MET A 51 -10.09 -4.73 -5.94
CA MET A 51 -8.71 -4.32 -5.70
C MET A 51 -8.35 -3.05 -6.50
N LEU A 52 -8.70 -3.01 -7.80
CA LEU A 52 -8.48 -1.82 -8.62
C LEU A 52 -9.29 -0.60 -8.12
N ALA A 53 -10.54 -0.82 -7.70
CA ALA A 53 -11.34 0.26 -7.10
C ALA A 53 -10.71 0.81 -5.82
N LEU A 54 -10.15 -0.07 -4.96
CA LEU A 54 -9.44 0.35 -3.76
C LEU A 54 -8.15 1.12 -4.09
N ALA A 55 -7.38 0.63 -5.06
CA ALA A 55 -6.17 1.30 -5.55
C ALA A 55 -6.49 2.69 -6.15
N PHE A 56 -7.60 2.80 -6.89
CA PHE A 56 -8.10 4.08 -7.40
C PHE A 56 -8.41 5.06 -6.27
N VAL A 57 -9.17 4.63 -5.25
CA VAL A 57 -9.51 5.49 -4.11
C VAL A 57 -8.24 5.92 -3.36
N ALA A 58 -7.32 5.00 -3.09
CA ALA A 58 -6.08 5.32 -2.38
C ALA A 58 -5.20 6.29 -3.17
N GLY A 59 -5.00 6.05 -4.48
CA GLY A 59 -4.24 6.94 -5.33
C GLY A 59 -4.88 8.32 -5.50
N PHE A 60 -6.21 8.37 -5.62
CA PHE A 60 -6.96 9.63 -5.71
C PHE A 60 -6.84 10.45 -4.42
N LEU A 61 -7.02 9.82 -3.26
CA LEU A 61 -6.87 10.48 -1.96
C LEU A 61 -5.43 10.98 -1.74
N TRP A 62 -4.44 10.16 -2.11
CA TRP A 62 -3.04 10.54 -2.02
C TRP A 62 -2.70 11.75 -2.89
N ASP A 63 -3.12 11.72 -4.17
CA ASP A 63 -2.89 12.84 -5.07
C ASP A 63 -3.60 14.10 -4.55
N ALA A 64 -4.84 13.99 -4.05
CA ALA A 64 -5.55 15.13 -3.46
C ALA A 64 -4.80 15.79 -2.28
N MET A 65 -4.02 15.03 -1.52
CA MET A 65 -3.21 15.55 -0.39
C MET A 65 -1.83 16.08 -0.83
N THR A 66 -1.26 15.53 -1.90
CA THR A 66 0.11 15.83 -2.34
C THR A 66 0.19 16.73 -3.56
N VAL A 67 -0.95 17.17 -4.12
CA VAL A 67 -0.96 18.14 -5.23
C VAL A 67 -0.21 19.40 -4.80
N GLN A 68 0.95 19.58 -5.43
CA GLN A 68 1.78 20.77 -5.29
C GLN A 68 1.76 21.51 -6.62
N VAL A 69 1.26 22.75 -6.59
CA VAL A 69 1.29 23.68 -7.72
C VAL A 69 2.25 24.81 -7.33
N LEU A 70 3.45 24.81 -7.92
CA LEU A 70 4.42 25.89 -7.77
C LEU A 70 4.58 26.60 -9.12
N ASP A 71 4.51 27.94 -9.10
CA ASP A 71 4.84 28.81 -10.24
C ASP A 71 4.30 28.35 -11.60
N ALA A 72 2.99 28.07 -11.65
CA ALA A 72 2.23 27.61 -12.82
C ALA A 72 2.55 26.19 -13.35
N HIS A 73 3.42 25.43 -12.67
CA HIS A 73 3.71 24.04 -13.00
C HIS A 73 3.23 23.11 -11.87
N VAL A 74 2.50 22.07 -12.24
CA VAL A 74 2.14 20.99 -11.31
C VAL A 74 3.41 20.16 -11.08
N GLU A 75 3.91 20.04 -9.85
CA GLU A 75 5.11 19.22 -9.57
C GLU A 75 4.73 17.74 -9.41
N ILE A 76 3.55 17.47 -8.86
CA ILE A 76 3.00 16.13 -8.70
C ILE A 76 1.72 16.03 -9.52
N SER A 77 1.78 15.31 -10.64
CA SER A 77 0.63 15.17 -11.54
C SER A 77 -0.49 14.41 -10.85
N PHE A 78 -1.67 15.03 -10.79
CA PHE A 78 -2.89 14.34 -10.36
C PHE A 78 -3.14 13.11 -11.25
N GLY A 79 -3.41 11.96 -10.64
CA GLY A 79 -3.68 10.68 -11.30
C GLY A 79 -2.47 9.75 -11.43
N TRP A 80 -1.24 10.20 -11.17
CA TRP A 80 -0.07 9.31 -11.26
C TRP A 80 -0.05 8.28 -10.12
N SER A 81 -0.44 8.68 -8.90
CA SER A 81 -0.47 7.76 -7.77
C SER A 81 -1.52 6.67 -7.97
N ILE A 82 -2.62 6.96 -8.69
CA ILE A 82 -3.63 5.95 -9.08
C ILE A 82 -2.99 4.84 -9.92
N LEU A 83 -2.19 5.20 -10.92
CA LEU A 83 -1.51 4.22 -11.78
C LEU A 83 -0.48 3.40 -11.01
N LEU A 84 0.31 4.05 -10.13
CA LEU A 84 1.30 3.37 -9.30
C LEU A 84 0.63 2.35 -8.35
N TYR A 85 -0.41 2.77 -7.64
CA TYR A 85 -1.16 1.86 -6.77
C TYR A 85 -1.80 0.73 -7.57
N ALA A 86 -2.40 1.00 -8.73
CA ALA A 86 -3.02 -0.02 -9.56
C ALA A 86 -2.01 -1.07 -10.05
N VAL A 87 -0.85 -0.65 -10.54
CA VAL A 87 0.20 -1.55 -11.04
C VAL A 87 0.79 -2.39 -9.90
N LEU A 88 1.17 -1.75 -8.78
CA LEU A 88 1.79 -2.45 -7.65
C LEU A 88 0.78 -3.38 -6.94
N ALA A 89 -0.47 -2.94 -6.79
CA ALA A 89 -1.53 -3.80 -6.26
C ALA A 89 -1.86 -4.95 -7.21
N ALA A 90 -1.80 -4.76 -8.53
CA ALA A 90 -1.95 -5.86 -9.50
C ALA A 90 -0.79 -6.88 -9.41
N ILE A 91 0.45 -6.42 -9.23
CA ILE A 91 1.61 -7.30 -8.98
C ILE A 91 1.39 -8.10 -7.69
N MET A 92 0.97 -7.44 -6.61
CA MET A 92 0.65 -8.08 -5.34
C MET A 92 -0.49 -9.10 -5.50
N HIS A 93 -1.53 -8.74 -6.24
CA HIS A 93 -2.68 -9.61 -6.53
C HIS A 93 -2.27 -10.85 -7.33
N GLY A 94 -1.33 -10.72 -8.27
CA GLY A 94 -0.78 -11.86 -9.03
C GLY A 94 -0.05 -12.88 -8.15
N LEU A 95 0.46 -12.44 -7.00
CA LEU A 95 1.14 -13.28 -6.02
C LEU A 95 0.21 -13.83 -4.92
N LYS A 96 -1.10 -13.53 -4.97
CA LYS A 96 -2.13 -14.07 -4.07
C LYS A 96 -2.05 -15.60 -3.87
N PRO A 97 -1.77 -16.45 -4.88
CA PRO A 97 -1.64 -17.89 -4.66
C PRO A 97 -0.54 -18.26 -3.66
N LEU A 98 0.50 -17.44 -3.52
CA LEU A 98 1.58 -17.64 -2.56
C LEU A 98 1.14 -17.30 -1.13
N PHE A 99 0.28 -16.28 -0.97
CA PHE A 99 -0.34 -15.94 0.31
C PHE A 99 -1.22 -17.09 0.81
N ASN A 100 -2.03 -17.65 -0.10
CA ASN A 100 -2.92 -18.77 0.19
C ASN A 100 -2.16 -20.04 0.61
N ARG A 101 -0.89 -20.18 0.20
CA ARG A 101 0.00 -21.28 0.62
C ARG A 101 0.67 -21.04 1.98
N GLY A 102 0.24 -20.02 2.73
CA GLY A 102 0.77 -19.69 4.04
C GLY A 102 2.12 -18.99 4.01
N ARG A 103 2.59 -18.48 2.85
CA ARG A 103 3.83 -17.68 2.74
C ARG A 103 3.53 -16.19 2.80
N TRP A 104 2.98 -15.77 3.93
CA TRP A 104 2.58 -14.40 4.23
C TRP A 104 3.78 -13.45 4.37
N GLU A 105 4.97 -13.97 4.66
CA GLU A 105 6.23 -13.21 4.82
C GLU A 105 6.60 -12.50 3.51
N VAL A 106 6.39 -13.16 2.37
CA VAL A 106 6.71 -12.60 1.05
C VAL A 106 5.89 -11.35 0.78
N HIS A 107 4.62 -11.33 1.22
CA HIS A 107 3.74 -10.18 1.03
C HIS A 107 4.08 -9.03 1.99
N CYS A 108 4.62 -9.33 3.17
CA CYS A 108 5.12 -8.31 4.08
C CYS A 108 6.35 -7.59 3.48
N ILE A 109 7.29 -8.37 2.93
CA ILE A 109 8.48 -7.82 2.24
C ILE A 109 8.06 -7.03 1.00
N LEU A 110 7.17 -7.59 0.18
CA LEU A 110 6.66 -6.91 -1.00
C LEU A 110 5.91 -5.62 -0.65
N SER A 111 5.13 -5.61 0.43
CA SER A 111 4.46 -4.39 0.89
C SER A 111 5.46 -3.27 1.15
N GLY A 112 6.56 -3.56 1.84
CA GLY A 112 7.61 -2.57 2.07
C GLY A 112 8.33 -2.13 0.80
N LEU A 113 8.66 -3.07 -0.08
CA LEU A 113 9.30 -2.78 -1.37
C LEU A 113 8.39 -1.91 -2.25
N CYS A 114 7.11 -2.26 -2.35
CA CYS A 114 6.14 -1.50 -3.12
C CYS A 114 5.93 -0.10 -2.53
N THR A 115 5.89 0.06 -1.21
CA THR A 115 5.85 1.40 -0.58
C THR A 115 7.08 2.23 -0.95
N ALA A 116 8.29 1.65 -0.86
CA ALA A 116 9.51 2.33 -1.29
C ALA A 116 9.49 2.70 -2.78
N LEU A 117 8.93 1.84 -3.64
CA LEU A 117 8.77 2.12 -5.08
C LEU A 117 7.78 3.25 -5.36
N ILE A 118 6.70 3.36 -4.59
CA ILE A 118 5.76 4.50 -4.68
C ILE A 118 6.50 5.80 -4.40
N LEU A 119 7.20 5.85 -3.26
CA LEU A 119 7.94 7.05 -2.83
C LEU A 119 9.09 7.39 -3.77
N LEU A 120 9.82 6.39 -4.26
CA LEU A 120 10.87 6.57 -5.26
C LEU A 120 10.29 7.17 -6.55
N SER A 121 9.14 6.66 -7.00
CA SER A 121 8.48 7.16 -8.20
C SER A 121 8.01 8.61 -8.05
N GLN A 122 7.49 8.97 -6.88
CA GLN A 122 7.12 10.36 -6.56
C GLN A 122 8.35 11.26 -6.52
N TYR A 123 9.40 10.84 -5.83
CA TYR A 123 10.66 11.58 -5.77
C TYR A 123 11.27 11.81 -7.16
N LEU A 124 11.29 10.78 -8.01
CA LEU A 124 11.78 10.88 -9.39
C LEU A 124 10.95 11.85 -10.22
N MET A 125 9.62 11.81 -10.11
CA MET A 125 8.74 12.73 -10.82
C MET A 125 9.04 14.20 -10.45
N ILE A 126 9.14 14.48 -9.15
CA ILE A 126 9.46 15.82 -8.65
C ILE A 126 10.86 16.25 -9.11
N SER A 127 11.85 15.38 -8.97
CA SER A 127 13.25 15.67 -9.32
C SER A 127 13.44 15.93 -10.82
N PHE A 128 12.77 15.15 -11.68
CA PHE A 128 12.81 15.37 -13.13
C PHE A 128 12.13 16.68 -13.54
N ARG A 129 11.00 17.04 -12.91
CA ARG A 129 10.32 18.32 -13.18
C ARG A 129 11.13 19.52 -12.69
N ARG A 130 11.86 19.38 -11.58
CA ARG A 130 12.77 20.40 -11.04
C ARG A 130 14.12 20.47 -11.77
N GLY A 131 14.39 19.57 -12.71
CA GLY A 131 15.66 19.52 -13.46
C GLY A 131 16.89 19.21 -12.59
N SER A 132 16.70 18.71 -11.37
CA SER A 132 17.78 18.41 -10.42
C SER A 132 17.52 17.07 -9.75
N LEU A 133 18.40 16.11 -10.02
CA LEU A 133 18.32 14.74 -9.49
C LEU A 133 19.54 14.52 -8.60
N ILE A 134 19.31 14.59 -7.29
CA ILE A 134 20.38 14.56 -6.27
C ILE A 134 20.03 13.50 -5.23
N PHE A 135 20.63 12.32 -5.37
CA PHE A 135 20.49 11.25 -4.40
C PHE A 135 21.48 11.42 -3.26
N ASN A 136 21.05 12.06 -2.16
CA ASN A 136 21.81 12.09 -0.92
C ASN A 136 21.41 10.95 0.02
N ARG A 137 22.21 10.70 1.08
CA ARG A 137 21.90 9.72 2.12
C ARG A 137 20.53 9.97 2.77
N GLU A 138 20.14 11.23 2.96
CA GLU A 138 18.81 11.58 3.51
C GLU A 138 17.68 11.07 2.62
N VAL A 139 17.77 11.28 1.31
CA VAL A 139 16.75 10.84 0.33
C VAL A 139 16.58 9.32 0.36
N TRP A 140 17.69 8.58 0.43
CA TRP A 140 17.63 7.13 0.56
C TRP A 140 16.89 6.67 1.82
N TRP A 141 17.08 7.36 2.95
CA TRP A 141 16.35 7.06 4.19
C TRP A 141 14.89 7.53 4.16
N GLN A 142 14.57 8.62 3.47
CA GLN A 142 13.20 9.09 3.29
C GLN A 142 12.38 8.22 2.33
N ILE A 143 13.03 7.44 1.45
CA ILE A 143 12.36 6.47 0.56
C ILE A 143 12.39 5.06 1.17
N GLY A 144 13.57 4.58 1.56
CA GLY A 144 13.78 3.24 2.07
C GLY A 144 13.27 3.06 3.49
N GLY A 145 13.42 4.06 4.35
CA GLY A 145 12.97 4.03 5.74
C GLY A 145 11.47 3.76 5.88
N PRO A 146 10.58 4.51 5.20
CA PRO A 146 9.16 4.22 5.24
C PRO A 146 8.80 2.86 4.63
N GLY A 147 9.53 2.41 3.60
CA GLY A 147 9.39 1.05 3.06
C GLY A 147 9.72 -0.03 4.09
N LEU A 148 10.81 0.14 4.84
CA LEU A 148 11.18 -0.77 5.94
C LEU A 148 10.14 -0.75 7.06
N LEU A 149 9.63 0.42 7.43
CA LEU A 149 8.55 0.52 8.42
C LEU A 149 7.28 -0.15 7.94
N ALA A 150 6.89 0.06 6.69
CA ALA A 150 5.74 -0.61 6.10
C ALA A 150 5.90 -2.14 6.12
N MET A 151 7.09 -2.66 5.81
CA MET A 151 7.40 -4.09 5.94
C MET A 151 7.28 -4.59 7.39
N LEU A 152 7.74 -3.81 8.36
CA LEU A 152 7.71 -4.16 9.78
C LEU A 152 6.29 -4.12 10.36
N MET A 153 5.48 -3.17 9.87
CA MET A 153 4.08 -3.00 10.26
C MET A 153 3.14 -3.99 9.55
N ALA A 154 3.50 -4.47 8.36
CA ALA A 154 2.69 -5.36 7.54
C ALA A 154 2.21 -6.62 8.29
N PRO A 155 3.04 -7.36 9.05
CA PRO A 155 2.58 -8.50 9.85
C PRO A 155 1.42 -8.17 10.79
N LEU A 156 1.53 -7.05 11.53
CA LEU A 156 0.53 -6.62 12.51
C LEU A 156 -0.76 -6.17 11.84
N ILE A 157 -0.63 -5.36 10.78
CA ILE A 157 -1.78 -4.85 10.02
C ILE A 157 -2.49 -5.99 9.28
N PHE A 158 -1.75 -6.88 8.61
CA PHE A 158 -2.32 -8.00 7.86
C PHE A 158 -3.04 -8.96 8.80
N TRP A 159 -2.47 -9.24 9.97
CA TRP A 159 -3.12 -10.08 10.97
C TRP A 159 -4.44 -9.45 11.47
N SER A 160 -4.42 -8.16 11.80
CA SER A 160 -5.60 -7.41 12.24
C SER A 160 -6.69 -7.39 11.16
N LEU A 161 -6.32 -7.09 9.92
CA LEU A 161 -7.26 -7.06 8.80
C LEU A 161 -7.79 -8.45 8.44
N HIS A 162 -6.98 -9.49 8.57
CA HIS A 162 -7.42 -10.88 8.38
C HIS A 162 -8.46 -11.30 9.41
N TRP A 163 -8.26 -10.91 10.66
CA TRP A 163 -9.26 -11.13 11.70
C TRP A 163 -10.57 -10.39 11.40
N VAL A 164 -10.50 -9.11 11.00
CA VAL A 164 -11.69 -8.32 10.60
C VAL A 164 -12.39 -8.91 9.36
N SER A 165 -11.62 -9.40 8.39
CA SER A 165 -12.11 -10.06 7.18
C SER A 165 -12.93 -11.31 7.51
N ARG A 166 -12.47 -12.11 8.50
CA ARG A 166 -13.23 -13.26 9.04
C ARG A 166 -14.51 -12.80 9.74
N LEU A 167 -14.47 -11.75 10.56
CA LEU A 167 -15.67 -11.21 11.23
C LEU A 167 -16.72 -10.67 10.27
N THR A 168 -16.30 -10.09 9.15
CA THR A 168 -17.21 -9.57 8.12
C THR A 168 -17.67 -10.63 7.12
N ASN A 169 -17.36 -11.91 7.36
CA ASN A 169 -17.64 -13.04 6.47
C ASN A 169 -17.25 -12.71 5.02
N ASN A 170 -16.02 -12.25 4.83
CA ASN A 170 -15.54 -11.90 3.50
C ASN A 170 -15.53 -13.16 2.59
N PRO A 171 -16.37 -13.21 1.53
CA PRO A 171 -16.53 -14.42 0.71
C PRO A 171 -15.32 -14.70 -0.20
N TYR A 172 -14.32 -13.81 -0.21
CA TYR A 172 -13.17 -13.86 -1.12
C TYR A 172 -11.88 -14.37 -0.48
N VAL A 173 -11.92 -14.70 0.82
CA VAL A 173 -10.85 -15.42 1.52
C VAL A 173 -11.01 -16.90 1.20
N PRO A 174 -9.96 -17.61 0.74
CA PRO A 174 -10.05 -19.05 0.53
C PRO A 174 -10.45 -19.74 1.83
N GLN A 175 -11.54 -20.49 1.78
CA GLN A 175 -11.95 -21.41 2.85
C GLN A 175 -10.88 -22.50 2.97
N GLU A 176 -10.48 -22.84 4.20
CA GLU A 176 -9.51 -23.92 4.48
C GLU A 176 -10.03 -25.30 4.02
N ASP A 177 -11.29 -25.38 3.60
CA ASP A 177 -12.06 -26.57 3.20
C ASP A 177 -11.45 -27.36 2.02
N GLY A 178 -10.47 -26.80 1.30
CA GLY A 178 -9.78 -27.48 0.21
C GLY A 178 -8.74 -28.52 0.63
N PHE A 179 -8.35 -28.60 1.91
CA PHE A 179 -7.39 -29.62 2.36
C PHE A 179 -8.03 -30.96 2.74
N ASP A 180 -9.27 -30.94 3.23
CA ASP A 180 -9.97 -32.16 3.66
C ASP A 180 -10.41 -33.02 2.46
N GLU A 181 -10.67 -32.40 1.30
CA GLU A 181 -11.09 -33.12 0.09
C GLU A 181 -9.94 -33.87 -0.62
N TYR A 182 -8.69 -33.44 -0.41
CA TYR A 182 -7.50 -34.17 -0.91
C TYR A 182 -6.96 -35.20 0.09
N ALA A 183 -7.20 -35.03 1.39
CA ALA A 183 -6.82 -36.02 2.41
C ALA A 183 -7.80 -37.22 2.47
N ALA A 184 -8.98 -37.10 1.84
CA ALA A 184 -10.01 -38.13 1.78
C ALA A 184 -10.01 -38.96 0.46
N ARG A 185 -9.04 -38.74 -0.44
CA ARG A 185 -8.81 -39.52 -1.66
C ARG A 185 -7.47 -40.24 -1.60
#